data_AF-A0A3D4FH76-F1
#
_entry.id   AF-A0A3D4FH76-F1
#
_cell.length_a   1.000
_cell.length_b   1.000
_cell.length_c   1.000
_cell.angle_alpha   90.00
_cell.angle_beta   90.00
_cell.angle_gamma   90.00
#
_symmetry.space_group_name_H-M   'P 1'
#
loop_
_entity.id
_entity.type
_entity.pdbx_description
1 polymer ?
#
loop_
_entity_poly.entity_id
_entity_poly.type
_entity_poly.pdbx_seq_one_letter_code
_entity_poly.pdbx_strand_id
1 'polypeptide(L)'
;MENKLEFLRKYHKNIQLVNIKEIDVKLIPSDWYRAFMEKDIKYRIKNILSIWEKYSCIELRNTISYLYENIVEIDLIEYDGKYSILYSIKASDGKINYYE
;
A
#
# COMPACT_ATOMS: atom_id res chain seq x y z
N MET A 1 -7.83 7.28 12.30
CA MET A 1 -6.98 7.97 11.30
C MET A 1 -5.82 8.75 11.93
N GLU A 2 -6.02 9.56 12.98
CA GLU A 2 -4.93 10.31 13.63
C GLU A 2 -3.73 9.44 14.07
N ASN A 3 -4.00 8.23 14.58
CA ASN A 3 -2.96 7.31 15.05
C ASN A 3 -2.01 6.79 13.93
N LYS A 4 -2.49 6.67 12.68
CA LYS A 4 -1.68 6.14 11.55
C LYS A 4 -0.64 7.16 11.12
N LEU A 5 -1.06 8.37 10.76
CA LEU A 5 -0.14 9.42 10.32
C LEU A 5 0.83 9.82 11.43
N GLU A 6 0.37 9.86 12.68
CA GLU A 6 1.24 10.13 13.83
C GLU A 6 2.30 9.04 14.00
N PHE A 7 1.94 7.76 13.84
CA PHE A 7 2.89 6.66 13.85
C PHE A 7 3.92 6.80 12.72
N LEU A 8 3.47 7.04 11.49
CA LEU A 8 4.34 7.15 10.32
C LEU A 8 5.31 8.34 10.41
N ARG A 9 4.88 9.45 11.00
CA ARG A 9 5.71 10.64 11.23
C ARG A 9 6.91 10.41 12.14
N LYS A 10 6.93 9.33 12.91
CA LYS A 10 8.11 8.90 13.68
C LYS A 10 9.27 8.48 12.78
N TYR A 11 8.97 8.02 11.56
CA TYR A 11 9.95 7.56 10.57
C TYR A 11 10.17 8.61 9.48
N HIS A 12 9.08 9.22 8.97
CA HIS A 12 9.12 10.23 7.90
C HIS A 12 8.34 11.48 8.31
N LYS A 13 9.03 12.55 8.72
CA LYS A 13 8.39 13.74 9.33
C LYS A 13 7.33 14.41 8.43
N ASN A 14 7.56 14.42 7.11
CA ASN A 14 6.70 15.11 6.14
C ASN A 14 5.74 14.16 5.42
N ILE A 15 5.52 12.95 5.94
CA ILE A 15 4.67 11.97 5.27
C ILE A 15 3.21 12.42 5.20
N GLN A 16 2.60 12.18 4.04
CA GLN A 16 1.21 12.43 3.75
C GLN A 16 0.56 11.27 3.00
N LEU A 17 -0.72 11.04 3.27
CA LEU A 17 -1.56 10.15 2.47
C LEU A 17 -2.04 10.96 1.26
N VAL A 18 -1.88 10.42 0.06
CA VAL A 18 -2.18 11.13 -1.19
C VAL A 18 -3.31 10.44 -1.94
N ASN A 19 -4.21 11.24 -2.51
CA ASN A 19 -5.24 10.73 -3.38
C ASN A 19 -4.67 10.51 -4.77
N ILE A 20 -4.96 9.37 -5.39
CA ILE A 20 -4.49 9.07 -6.74
C ILE A 20 -4.87 10.14 -7.77
N LYS A 21 -5.99 10.84 -7.56
CA LYS A 21 -6.47 11.91 -8.44
C LYS A 21 -5.67 13.21 -8.36
N GLU A 22 -4.85 13.36 -7.32
CA GLU A 22 -4.03 14.55 -7.07
C GLU A 22 -2.59 14.38 -7.60
N ILE A 23 -2.27 13.20 -8.13
CA ILE A 23 -0.93 12.82 -8.57
C ILE A 23 -0.85 12.86 -10.09
N ASP A 24 0.21 13.47 -10.62
CA ASP A 24 0.54 13.34 -12.05
C ASP A 24 0.87 11.87 -12.35
N VAL A 25 0.12 11.25 -13.27
CA VAL A 25 0.29 9.86 -13.71
C VAL A 25 1.72 9.52 -14.14
N LYS A 26 2.54 10.52 -14.52
CA LYS A 26 3.95 10.33 -14.87
C LYS A 26 4.86 10.07 -13.68
N LEU A 27 4.43 10.39 -12.45
CA LEU A 27 5.24 10.27 -11.24
C LEU A 27 5.19 8.88 -10.60
N ILE A 28 4.26 8.02 -11.03
CA ILE A 28 4.09 6.67 -10.50
C ILE A 28 3.89 5.65 -11.62
N PRO A 29 4.13 4.35 -11.36
CA PRO A 29 3.82 3.30 -12.33
C PRO A 29 2.35 3.29 -12.74
N SER A 30 2.08 3.05 -14.03
CA SER A 30 0.70 2.99 -14.55
C SER A 30 -0.15 1.92 -13.88
N ASP A 31 0.47 0.81 -13.47
CA ASP A 31 -0.23 -0.29 -12.79
C ASP A 31 -0.70 0.14 -11.39
N TRP A 32 0.09 0.96 -10.68
CA TRP A 32 -0.32 1.56 -9.41
C TRP A 32 -1.47 2.53 -9.63
N TYR A 33 -1.37 3.40 -10.64
CA TYR A 33 -2.43 4.36 -10.95
C TYR A 33 -3.77 3.66 -11.20
N ARG A 34 -3.77 2.61 -12.02
CA ARG A 34 -4.97 1.81 -12.30
C ARG A 34 -5.50 1.13 -11.05
N ALA A 35 -4.63 0.54 -10.23
CA ALA A 35 -5.03 -0.12 -9.00
C ALA A 35 -5.69 0.87 -8.03
N PHE A 36 -5.08 2.03 -7.78
CA PHE A 36 -5.60 3.01 -6.81
C PHE A 36 -6.83 3.79 -7.28
N MET A 37 -7.16 3.75 -8.58
CA MET A 37 -8.45 4.22 -9.08
C MET A 37 -9.62 3.32 -8.67
N GLU A 38 -9.35 2.08 -8.25
CA GLU A 38 -10.36 1.17 -7.68
C GLU A 38 -10.82 1.68 -6.31
N LYS A 39 -12.14 1.80 -6.15
CA LYS A 39 -12.77 2.29 -4.92
C LYS A 39 -12.96 1.19 -3.89
N ASP A 40 -13.20 -0.04 -4.34
CA ASP A 40 -13.36 -1.17 -3.44
C ASP A 40 -11.99 -1.67 -2.98
N ILE A 41 -11.77 -1.61 -1.66
CA ILE A 41 -10.50 -1.97 -1.05
C ILE A 41 -10.08 -3.42 -1.34
N LYS A 42 -11.02 -4.37 -1.43
CA LYS A 42 -10.69 -5.79 -1.69
C LYS A 42 -10.17 -5.94 -3.11
N TYR A 43 -10.82 -5.29 -4.08
CA TYR A 43 -10.35 -5.31 -5.47
C TYR A 43 -9.04 -4.55 -5.62
N ARG A 44 -8.87 -3.42 -4.92
CA ARG A 44 -7.59 -2.69 -4.90
C ARG A 44 -6.45 -3.56 -4.39
N ILE A 45 -6.63 -4.26 -3.26
CA ILE A 45 -5.62 -5.17 -2.69
C ILE A 45 -5.27 -6.25 -3.70
N LYS A 46 -6.28 -6.86 -4.31
CA LYS A 46 -6.08 -7.89 -5.34
C LYS A 46 -5.27 -7.36 -6.53
N ASN A 47 -5.58 -6.15 -6.99
CA ASN A 47 -4.87 -5.52 -8.11
C ASN A 47 -3.42 -5.18 -7.76
N ILE A 48 -3.12 -4.79 -6.51
CA ILE A 48 -1.73 -4.56 -6.08
C ILE A 48 -0.97 -5.87 -5.96
N LEU A 49 -1.55 -6.89 -5.32
CA LEU A 49 -0.86 -8.18 -5.14
C LEU A 49 -0.67 -8.94 -6.46
N SER A 50 -1.54 -8.77 -7.46
CA SER A 50 -1.30 -9.34 -8.79
C SER A 50 -0.09 -8.74 -9.50
N ILE A 51 0.28 -7.49 -9.19
CA ILE A 51 1.54 -6.89 -9.65
C ILE A 51 2.73 -7.63 -9.01
N TRP A 52 2.64 -7.94 -7.71
CA TRP A 52 3.66 -8.74 -7.02
C TRP A 52 3.78 -10.14 -7.61
N GLU A 53 2.66 -10.80 -7.89
CA GLU A 53 2.64 -12.12 -8.53
C GLU A 53 3.32 -12.09 -9.89
N LYS A 54 3.06 -11.05 -10.71
CA LYS A 54 3.66 -10.91 -12.03
C LYS A 54 5.19 -10.93 -12.00
N TYR A 55 5.82 -10.36 -10.96
CA TYR A 55 7.27 -10.21 -10.90
C TYR A 55 7.96 -11.18 -9.93
N SER A 56 7.26 -11.67 -8.89
CA SER A 56 7.88 -12.39 -7.77
C SER A 56 7.07 -13.61 -7.29
N CYS A 57 6.12 -14.13 -8.08
CA CYS A 57 5.20 -15.20 -7.66
C CYS A 57 5.90 -16.46 -7.11
N ILE A 58 7.04 -16.88 -7.68
CA ILE A 58 7.71 -18.11 -7.23
C ILE A 58 8.39 -17.89 -5.87
N GLU A 59 9.26 -16.88 -5.79
CA GLU A 59 10.07 -16.61 -4.60
C GLU A 59 9.24 -16.12 -3.40
N LEU A 60 8.15 -15.40 -3.66
CA LEU A 60 7.34 -14.75 -2.63
C LEU A 60 5.94 -15.34 -2.47
N ARG A 61 5.66 -16.54 -3.01
CA ARG A 61 4.32 -17.15 -2.99
C ARG A 61 3.68 -17.14 -1.60
N ASN A 62 4.41 -17.61 -0.59
CA ASN A 62 3.89 -17.72 0.77
C ASN A 62 3.62 -16.34 1.37
N THR A 63 4.51 -15.38 1.12
CA THR A 63 4.33 -13.99 1.54
C THR A 63 3.10 -13.38 0.87
N ILE A 64 2.95 -13.53 -0.45
CA ILE A 64 1.79 -13.03 -1.20
C ILE A 64 0.49 -13.64 -0.68
N SER A 65 0.46 -14.96 -0.42
CA SER A 65 -0.69 -15.64 0.17
C SER A 65 -1.05 -15.06 1.55
N TYR A 66 -0.04 -14.85 2.40
CA TYR A 66 -0.24 -14.22 3.71
C TYR A 66 -0.78 -12.79 3.57
N LEU A 67 -0.26 -12.01 2.63
CA LEU A 67 -0.72 -10.64 2.36
C LEU A 67 -2.18 -10.59 1.90
N TYR A 68 -2.62 -11.51 1.04
CA TYR A 68 -4.02 -11.61 0.61
C TYR A 68 -5.00 -11.78 1.77
N GLU A 69 -4.59 -12.51 2.80
CA GLU A 69 -5.44 -12.80 3.96
C GLU A 69 -5.41 -11.71 5.03
N ASN A 70 -4.28 -10.99 5.13
CA ASN A 70 -3.99 -10.16 6.31
C ASN A 70 -3.92 -8.65 6.01
N ILE A 71 -3.83 -8.22 4.74
CA ILE A 71 -3.94 -6.79 4.41
C ILE A 71 -5.38 -6.32 4.66
N VAL A 72 -5.52 -5.24 5.43
CA VAL A 72 -6.81 -4.60 5.71
C VAL A 72 -6.99 -3.28 4.96
N GLU A 73 -5.88 -2.62 4.62
CA GLU A 73 -5.89 -1.35 3.92
C GLU A 73 -4.57 -1.17 3.14
N ILE A 74 -4.67 -0.49 2.00
CA ILE A 74 -3.54 -0.04 1.20
C ILE A 74 -3.74 1.41 0.81
N ASP A 75 -2.73 2.20 1.11
CA ASP A 75 -2.71 3.63 0.88
C ASP A 75 -1.55 4.00 -0.04
N LEU A 76 -1.70 5.11 -0.73
CA LEU A 76 -0.59 5.75 -1.38
C LEU A 76 -0.07 6.85 -0.45
N ILE A 77 1.23 6.85 -0.22
CA ILE A 77 1.92 7.83 0.62
C ILE A 77 2.92 8.62 -0.21
N GLU A 78 3.18 9.84 0.22
CA GLU A 78 4.24 10.69 -0.31
C GLU A 78 5.08 11.25 0.83
N TYR A 79 6.39 11.28 0.62
CA TYR A 79 7.34 12.02 1.43
C TYR A 79 8.56 12.41 0.59
N ASP A 80 9.04 13.64 0.74
CA ASP A 80 10.24 14.16 0.07
C ASP A 80 10.27 13.96 -1.46
N GLY A 81 9.11 14.10 -2.11
CA GLY A 81 8.89 13.95 -3.55
C GLY A 81 8.79 12.51 -4.03
N LYS A 82 8.77 11.52 -3.13
CA LYS A 82 8.73 10.09 -3.45
C LYS A 82 7.38 9.49 -3.07
N TYR A 83 6.88 8.61 -3.94
CA TYR A 83 5.63 7.90 -3.73
C TYR A 83 5.89 6.44 -3.40
N SER A 84 5.16 5.94 -2.41
CA SER A 84 5.22 4.54 -2.00
C SER A 84 3.83 4.01 -1.66
N ILE A 85 3.70 2.69 -1.60
CA ILE A 85 2.48 2.02 -1.16
C ILE A 85 2.65 1.65 0.30
N LEU A 86 1.69 2.05 1.14
CA LEU A 86 1.65 1.63 2.53
C LEU A 86 0.68 0.47 2.70
N TYR A 87 1.19 -0.65 3.19
CA TYR A 87 0.43 -1.84 3.53
C TYR A 87 0.07 -1.84 5.02
N SER A 88 -1.22 -1.77 5.32
CA SER A 88 -1.73 -1.99 6.68
C SER A 88 -2.09 -3.46 6.84
N ILE A 89 -1.30 -4.20 7.63
CA ILE A 89 -1.41 -5.65 7.79
C ILE A 89 -1.86 -5.97 9.21
N LYS A 90 -2.91 -6.77 9.34
CA LYS A 90 -3.37 -7.30 10.63
C LYS A 90 -2.49 -8.49 11.05
N ALA A 91 -1.76 -8.33 12.14
CA ALA A 91 -0.95 -9.39 12.74
C ALA A 91 -1.80 -10.39 13.53
N SER A 92 -1.20 -11.53 13.88
CA SER A 92 -1.83 -12.59 14.67
C SER A 92 -2.23 -12.15 16.08
N ASP A 93 -1.56 -11.15 16.65
CA ASP A 93 -1.92 -10.55 17.95
C ASP A 93 -3.09 -9.54 17.84
N GLY A 94 -3.65 -9.38 16.63
CA GLY A 94 -4.76 -8.48 16.33
C GLY A 94 -4.36 -7.04 16.05
N LYS A 95 -3.08 -6.68 16.21
CA LYS A 95 -2.60 -5.31 15.92
C LYS A 95 -2.44 -5.07 14.43
N ILE A 96 -2.49 -3.80 14.04
CA ILE A 96 -2.20 -3.37 12.67
C ILE A 96 -0.74 -2.89 12.63
N ASN A 97 0.04 -3.51 11.76
CA ASN A 97 1.39 -3.09 11.43
C ASN A 97 1.40 -2.40 10.07
N TYR A 98 2.33 -1.48 9.88
CA TYR A 98 2.47 -0.70 8.67
C TYR A 98 3.80 -1.01 7.99
N TYR A 99 3.76 -1.36 6.71
CA TYR A 99 4.93 -1.68 5.88
C TYR A 99 4.88 -0.88 4.58
N GLU A 100 6.05 -0.51 4.07
CA GLU A 100 6.26 0.16 2.77
C GLU A 100 6.81 -0.83 1.75
#